data_AF-A0A2V6WWL2-F1
#
_entry.id   AF-A0A2V6WWL2-F1
#
_cell.length_a   1.000
_cell.length_b   1.000
_cell.length_c   1.000
_cell.angle_alpha   90.00
_cell.angle_beta   90.00
_cell.angle_gamma   90.00
#
_symmetry.space_group_name_H-M   'P 1'
#
loop_
_entity.id
_entity.type
_entity.pdbx_description
1 polymer ?
#
loop_
_entity_poly.entity_id
_entity_poly.type
_entity_poly.pdbx_seq_one_letter_code
_entity_poly.pdbx_strand_id
1 'polypeptide(L)'
;QAAFTNPEVKELGELADADAIAIPEEVELDPLSRAEVERSQDRATLRKVEILQEYARRQPSGKSRQLFLRFLVSPQALIDDGAGHVAAMRLVKNELLASSTGALQARATDRVEEIPVGLVFRSVGYRGVPVPGVPFDEKGGVILNAKGRVLDPATRQPLRGLYTAGWIKRGPSGVIGTNKPDAAETVACML
;
A
#
# COMPACT_ATOMS: atom_id res chain seq x y z
N GLN A 1 2.70 -8.22 4.44
CA GLN A 1 1.63 -7.29 3.98
C GLN A 1 2.21 -5.94 3.50
N ALA A 2 3.35 -5.48 4.03
CA ALA A 2 4.00 -4.26 3.56
C ALA A 2 4.33 -4.28 2.05
N ALA A 3 3.94 -3.21 1.34
CA ALA A 3 4.06 -3.09 -0.12
C ALA A 3 5.41 -2.54 -0.61
N PHE A 4 6.22 -1.94 0.28
CA PHE A 4 7.58 -1.51 -0.07
C PHE A 4 8.48 -2.71 -0.38
N THR A 5 9.58 -2.44 -1.06
CA THR A 5 10.52 -3.42 -1.60
C THR A 5 11.82 -3.43 -0.79
N ASN A 6 12.66 -4.46 -0.97
CA ASN A 6 13.82 -4.71 -0.09
C ASN A 6 14.94 -3.65 -0.19
N PRO A 7 15.34 -3.18 -1.39
CA PRO A 7 16.26 -2.05 -1.52
C PRO A 7 15.75 -0.80 -0.79
N GLU A 8 14.49 -0.43 -1.02
CA GLU A 8 13.90 0.81 -0.51
C GLU A 8 13.82 0.82 1.02
N VAL A 9 13.40 -0.30 1.65
CA VAL A 9 13.38 -0.37 3.12
C VAL A 9 14.78 -0.38 3.71
N LYS A 10 15.77 -0.99 3.03
CA LYS A 10 17.16 -1.01 3.47
C LYS A 10 17.78 0.39 3.46
N GLU A 11 17.52 1.16 2.40
CA GLU A 11 18.00 2.54 2.24
C GLU A 11 17.53 3.47 3.36
N LEU A 12 16.40 3.18 4.04
CA LEU A 12 15.96 3.93 5.21
C LEU A 12 16.99 3.91 6.34
N GLY A 13 17.71 2.80 6.52
CA GLY A 13 18.78 2.67 7.51
C GLY A 13 20.06 3.42 7.15
N GLU A 14 20.17 3.88 5.90
CA GLU A 14 21.32 4.57 5.33
C GLU A 14 21.11 6.09 5.24
N LEU A 15 19.92 6.60 5.64
CA LEU A 15 19.61 8.04 5.65
C LEU A 15 20.65 8.83 6.44
N ALA A 16 21.19 9.89 5.86
CA ALA A 16 22.29 10.66 6.45
C ALA A 16 21.94 11.26 7.83
N ASP A 17 20.67 11.68 8.01
CA ASP A 17 20.24 12.47 9.17
C ASP A 17 19.04 11.87 9.93
N ALA A 18 18.64 10.64 9.59
CA ALA A 18 17.55 9.94 10.28
C ALA A 18 17.94 8.53 10.74
N ASP A 19 17.52 8.18 11.96
CA ASP A 19 17.51 6.80 12.44
C ASP A 19 16.16 6.14 12.08
N ALA A 20 16.21 5.02 11.34
CA ALA A 20 15.03 4.20 11.09
C ALA A 20 14.74 3.30 12.31
N ILE A 21 13.52 3.40 12.83
CA ILE A 21 13.11 2.75 14.07
C ILE A 21 11.81 1.99 13.80
N ALA A 22 11.77 0.71 14.15
CA ALA A 22 10.54 -0.07 14.19
C ALA A 22 10.16 -0.33 15.64
N ILE A 23 8.85 -0.35 15.94
CA ILE A 23 8.37 -0.69 17.28
C ILE A 23 8.47 -2.21 17.45
N PRO A 24 9.20 -2.74 18.44
CA PRO A 24 9.43 -4.19 18.59
C PRO A 24 8.15 -5.01 18.53
N GLU A 25 7.12 -4.61 19.28
CA GLU A 25 5.85 -5.31 19.36
C GLU A 25 5.04 -5.26 18.05
N GLU A 26 5.34 -4.32 17.15
CA GLU A 26 4.66 -4.17 15.87
C GLU A 26 5.35 -4.94 14.73
N VAL A 27 6.58 -5.41 14.94
CA VAL A 27 7.35 -6.21 13.95
C VAL A 27 7.62 -7.65 14.41
N GLU A 28 7.17 -8.02 15.61
CA GLU A 28 7.00 -9.42 15.97
C GLU A 28 5.85 -10.03 15.16
N LEU A 29 6.13 -11.17 14.52
CA LEU A 29 5.12 -11.86 13.74
C LEU A 29 4.10 -12.53 14.66
N ASP A 30 2.85 -12.08 14.55
CA ASP A 30 1.69 -12.76 15.11
C ASP A 30 1.54 -14.16 14.49
N PRO A 31 0.75 -15.07 15.11
CA PRO A 31 0.60 -16.44 14.63
C PRO A 31 0.15 -16.56 13.17
N LEU A 32 -0.72 -15.66 12.68
CA LEU A 32 -1.21 -15.70 11.31
C LEU A 32 -0.14 -15.22 10.33
N SER A 33 0.55 -14.12 10.64
CA SER A 33 1.66 -13.64 9.81
C SER A 33 2.81 -14.65 9.75
N ARG A 34 3.11 -15.34 10.86
CA ARG A 34 4.13 -16.40 10.89
C ARG A 34 3.76 -17.56 9.98
N ALA A 35 2.54 -18.07 10.11
CA ALA A 35 2.05 -19.16 9.26
C ALA A 35 2.06 -18.79 7.76
N GLU A 36 1.73 -17.54 7.41
CA GLU A 36 1.78 -17.04 6.03
C GLU A 36 3.22 -17.04 5.47
N VAL A 37 4.17 -16.53 6.25
CA VAL A 37 5.59 -16.48 5.86
C VAL A 37 6.17 -17.89 5.72
N GLU A 38 5.89 -18.78 6.66
CA GLU A 38 6.33 -20.18 6.62
C GLU A 38 5.75 -20.94 5.43
N ARG A 39 4.47 -20.70 5.11
CA ARG A 39 3.79 -21.33 3.97
C ARG A 39 4.29 -20.84 2.62
N SER A 40 4.49 -19.52 2.48
CA SER A 40 4.89 -18.92 1.20
C SER A 40 6.36 -19.17 0.89
N GLN A 41 7.23 -19.26 1.90
CA GLN A 41 8.69 -19.36 1.78
C GLN A 41 9.30 -18.30 0.84
N ASP A 42 8.63 -17.16 0.68
CA ASP A 42 9.11 -16.08 -0.17
C ASP A 42 10.33 -15.43 0.48
N ARG A 43 11.50 -15.65 -0.12
CA ARG A 43 12.78 -15.11 0.34
C ARG A 43 12.77 -13.58 0.39
N ALA A 44 12.03 -12.92 -0.50
CA ALA A 44 11.93 -11.46 -0.47
C ALA A 44 11.17 -10.98 0.77
N THR A 45 10.05 -11.62 1.09
CA THR A 45 9.28 -11.34 2.30
C THR A 45 10.06 -11.67 3.57
N LEU A 46 10.73 -12.83 3.64
CA LEU A 46 11.59 -13.19 4.77
C LEU A 46 12.66 -12.12 5.04
N ARG A 47 13.37 -11.71 3.99
CA ARG A 47 14.39 -10.67 4.09
C ARG A 47 13.82 -9.33 4.58
N LYS A 48 12.61 -8.98 4.16
CA LYS A 48 11.92 -7.78 4.62
C LYS A 48 11.63 -7.82 6.12
N VAL A 49 11.14 -8.95 6.62
CA VAL A 49 10.88 -9.16 8.05
C VAL A 49 12.17 -9.04 8.85
N GLU A 50 13.27 -9.64 8.38
CA GLU A 50 14.59 -9.53 9.02
C GLU A 50 15.03 -8.06 9.15
N ILE A 51 14.93 -7.26 8.09
CA ILE A 51 15.32 -5.84 8.10
C ILE A 51 14.49 -5.05 9.13
N LEU A 52 13.17 -5.28 9.17
CA LEU A 52 12.30 -4.59 10.12
C LEU A 52 12.60 -4.98 11.58
N GLN A 53 12.89 -6.26 11.83
CA GLN A 53 13.30 -6.74 13.15
C GLN A 53 14.68 -6.21 13.56
N GLU A 54 15.58 -5.97 12.60
CA GLU A 54 16.85 -5.30 12.86
C GLU A 54 16.62 -3.85 13.34
N TYR A 55 15.72 -3.10 12.68
CA TYR A 55 15.36 -1.74 13.09
C TYR A 55 14.68 -1.66 14.46
N ALA A 56 14.04 -2.73 14.92
CA ALA A 56 13.51 -2.81 16.28
C ALA A 56 14.57 -3.08 17.35
N ARG A 57 15.68 -3.75 17.00
CA ARG A 57 16.76 -4.10 17.94
C ARG A 57 17.87 -3.06 18.01
N ARG A 58 18.04 -2.28 16.94
CA ARG A 58 19.11 -1.29 16.82
C ARG A 58 18.85 -0.10 17.76
N GLN A 59 19.88 0.30 18.51
CA GLN A 59 19.83 1.56 19.24
C GLN A 59 19.99 2.75 18.27
N PRO A 60 19.20 3.83 18.43
CA PRO A 60 19.38 5.05 17.65
C PRO A 60 20.83 5.54 17.72
N SER A 61 21.39 5.91 16.58
CA SER A 61 22.78 6.35 16.50
C SER A 61 23.00 7.79 16.96
N GLY A 62 21.92 8.51 17.28
CA GLY A 62 21.94 9.91 17.73
C GLY A 62 21.81 10.91 16.59
N LYS A 63 21.27 10.49 15.44
CA LYS A 63 20.97 11.39 14.32
C LYS A 63 19.88 12.39 14.71
N SER A 64 19.81 13.52 14.02
CA SER A 64 18.92 14.61 14.43
C SER A 64 17.43 14.30 14.21
N ARG A 65 17.11 13.34 13.32
CA ARG A 65 15.75 12.90 13.01
C ARG A 65 15.53 11.42 13.31
N GLN A 66 14.27 11.07 13.51
CA GLN A 66 13.82 9.70 13.70
C GLN A 66 12.71 9.39 12.70
N LEU A 67 12.80 8.24 12.05
CA LEU A 67 11.79 7.71 11.15
C LEU A 67 11.18 6.46 11.76
N PHE A 68 9.94 6.59 12.25
CA PHE A 68 9.22 5.47 12.85
C PHE A 68 8.42 4.69 11.80
N LEU A 69 8.70 3.40 11.69
CA LEU A 69 7.93 2.42 10.92
C LEU A 69 6.90 1.79 11.86
N ARG A 70 5.65 2.23 11.69
CA ARG A 70 4.52 1.76 12.51
C ARG A 70 3.70 0.72 11.74
N PHE A 71 3.35 -0.39 12.39
CA PHE A 71 2.52 -1.45 11.81
C PHE A 71 1.31 -1.74 12.70
N LEU A 72 0.31 -2.41 12.13
CA LEU A 72 -0.94 -2.75 12.82
C LEU A 72 -1.59 -1.53 13.50
N VAL A 73 -1.58 -0.40 12.79
CA VAL A 73 -2.30 0.82 13.18
C VAL A 73 -3.10 1.35 12.01
N SER A 74 -4.21 2.02 12.29
CA SER A 74 -4.99 2.74 11.27
C SER A 74 -5.31 4.16 11.75
N PRO A 75 -5.28 5.17 10.86
CA PRO A 75 -5.71 6.50 11.20
C PRO A 75 -7.23 6.50 11.45
N GLN A 76 -7.62 6.94 12.64
CA GLN A 76 -9.03 7.04 13.06
C GLN A 76 -9.55 8.48 12.91
N ALA A 77 -8.73 9.48 13.27
CA ALA A 77 -9.11 10.89 13.16
C ALA A 77 -7.88 11.80 13.01
N LEU A 78 -8.07 12.92 12.32
CA LEU A 78 -7.19 14.08 12.39
C LEU A 78 -7.82 15.10 13.34
N ILE A 79 -6.99 15.70 14.18
CA ILE A 79 -7.41 16.63 15.22
C ILE A 79 -6.82 17.99 14.88
N ASP A 80 -7.65 19.01 14.85
CA ASP A 80 -7.26 20.37 14.52
C ASP A 80 -6.78 21.16 15.74
N ASP A 81 -5.99 22.20 15.51
CA ASP A 81 -5.48 23.15 16.51
C ASP A 81 -6.50 24.21 16.95
N GLY A 82 -7.76 24.13 16.48
CA GLY A 82 -8.78 25.17 16.64
C GLY A 82 -8.67 26.32 15.63
N ALA A 83 -7.62 26.36 14.81
CA ALA A 83 -7.41 27.32 13.72
C ALA A 83 -7.50 26.67 12.33
N GLY A 84 -7.84 25.38 12.26
CA GLY A 84 -8.01 24.63 11.02
C GLY A 84 -6.74 23.92 10.51
N HIS A 85 -5.65 23.90 11.29
CA HIS A 85 -4.46 23.12 10.96
C HIS A 85 -4.44 21.81 11.73
N VAL A 86 -3.83 20.77 11.15
CA VAL A 86 -3.63 19.51 11.87
C VAL A 86 -2.64 19.70 13.03
N ALA A 87 -3.03 19.22 14.22
CA ALA A 87 -2.22 19.24 15.43
C ALA A 87 -1.88 17.84 15.92
N ALA A 88 -2.78 16.88 15.69
CA ALA A 88 -2.58 15.50 16.08
C ALA A 88 -3.33 14.52 15.18
N MET A 89 -2.91 13.26 15.24
CA MET A 89 -3.58 12.14 14.59
C MET A 89 -3.89 11.06 15.62
N ARG A 90 -5.16 10.68 15.70
CA ARG A 90 -5.59 9.51 16.47
C ARG A 90 -5.41 8.27 15.63
N LEU A 91 -4.67 7.31 16.18
CA LEU A 91 -4.47 5.98 15.62
C LEU A 91 -5.23 4.96 16.47
N VAL A 92 -5.74 3.92 15.81
CA VAL A 92 -6.26 2.72 16.47
C VAL A 92 -5.33 1.55 16.17
N LYS A 93 -5.02 0.74 17.19
CA LYS A 93 -4.27 -0.51 17.02
C LYS A 93 -5.15 -1.55 16.36
N ASN A 94 -4.56 -2.33 15.48
CA ASN A 94 -5.20 -3.41 14.78
C ASN A 94 -4.64 -4.75 15.22
N GLU A 95 -5.43 -5.78 15.00
CA GLU A 95 -4.98 -7.17 14.97
C GLU A 95 -5.33 -7.78 13.61
N LEU A 96 -4.70 -8.90 13.27
CA LEU A 96 -4.99 -9.60 12.02
C LEU A 96 -6.02 -10.70 12.23
N LEU A 97 -6.91 -10.83 11.25
CA LEU A 97 -7.85 -11.95 11.13
C LEU A 97 -7.70 -12.61 9.78
N ALA A 98 -7.83 -13.93 9.76
CA ALA A 98 -8.04 -14.65 8.52
C ALA A 98 -9.51 -14.48 8.08
N SER A 99 -9.70 -13.96 6.87
CA SER A 99 -11.00 -13.99 6.21
C SER A 99 -11.37 -15.41 5.80
N SER A 100 -12.62 -15.61 5.37
CA SER A 100 -13.11 -16.90 4.87
C SER A 100 -12.34 -17.44 3.65
N THR A 101 -11.63 -16.57 2.92
CA THR A 101 -10.77 -16.94 1.78
C THR A 101 -9.31 -17.18 2.18
N GLY A 102 -8.99 -17.10 3.48
CA GLY A 102 -7.63 -17.23 4.00
C GLY A 102 -6.79 -15.95 3.90
N ALA A 103 -7.30 -14.89 3.25
CA ALA A 103 -6.61 -13.60 3.21
C ALA A 103 -6.61 -12.91 4.58
N LEU A 104 -5.48 -12.35 4.98
CA LEU A 104 -5.35 -11.62 6.25
C LEU A 104 -5.91 -10.20 6.11
N GLN A 105 -6.75 -9.80 7.07
CA GLN A 105 -7.36 -8.48 7.16
C GLN A 105 -7.10 -7.85 8.53
N ALA A 106 -6.86 -6.54 8.55
CA ALA A 106 -6.74 -5.79 9.80
C ALA A 106 -8.14 -5.55 10.41
N ARG A 107 -8.29 -5.83 11.70
CA ARG A 107 -9.45 -5.47 12.53
C ARG A 107 -9.00 -4.45 13.58
N ALA A 108 -9.72 -3.34 13.69
CA ALA A 108 -9.50 -2.35 14.73
C ALA A 108 -9.84 -2.92 16.12
N THR A 109 -8.96 -2.66 17.08
CA THR A 109 -9.16 -2.94 18.51
C THR A 109 -9.78 -1.72 19.20
N ASP A 110 -9.92 -1.77 20.51
CA ASP A 110 -10.30 -0.65 21.38
C ASP A 110 -9.10 0.23 21.80
N ARG A 111 -7.87 -0.19 21.51
CA ARG A 111 -6.66 0.52 21.90
C ARG A 111 -6.37 1.65 20.92
N VAL A 112 -6.41 2.87 21.43
CA VAL A 112 -6.11 4.10 20.68
C VAL A 112 -4.86 4.79 21.22
N GLU A 113 -4.16 5.49 20.35
CA GLU A 113 -3.09 6.43 20.71
C GLU A 113 -3.28 7.72 19.91
N GLU A 114 -2.79 8.83 20.46
CA GLU A 114 -2.80 10.11 19.79
C GLU A 114 -1.35 10.58 19.64
N ILE A 115 -0.96 10.92 18.41
CA ILE A 115 0.39 11.40 18.10
C ILE A 115 0.33 12.85 17.63
N PRO A 116 1.11 13.77 18.21
CA PRO A 116 1.25 15.13 17.68
C PRO A 116 1.81 15.09 16.26
N VAL A 117 1.15 15.75 15.32
CA VAL A 117 1.60 15.86 13.93
C VAL A 117 1.22 17.23 13.37
N GLY A 118 2.16 17.86 12.65
CA GLY A 118 1.91 19.12 11.94
C GLY A 118 1.67 18.95 10.43
N LEU A 119 1.82 17.73 9.91
CA LEU A 119 1.68 17.44 8.49
C LEU A 119 1.34 15.96 8.28
N VAL A 120 0.42 15.68 7.35
CA VAL A 120 -0.04 14.32 7.04
C VAL A 120 -0.05 14.12 5.52
N PHE A 121 0.66 13.08 5.07
CA PHE A 121 0.63 12.61 3.69
C PHE A 121 -0.09 11.28 3.62
N ARG A 122 -1.14 11.19 2.79
CA ARG A 122 -1.85 9.93 2.54
C ARG A 122 -1.26 9.21 1.34
N SER A 123 -0.47 8.17 1.59
CA SER A 123 0.08 7.28 0.55
C SER A 123 -0.59 5.90 0.58
N VAL A 124 -1.88 5.84 0.23
CA VAL A 124 -2.71 4.61 0.29
C VAL A 124 -3.11 4.08 -1.10
N GLY A 125 -2.37 4.50 -2.12
CA GLY A 125 -2.66 4.21 -3.52
C GLY A 125 -3.30 5.38 -4.26
N TYR A 126 -3.15 5.35 -5.59
CA TYR A 126 -3.81 6.29 -6.49
C TYR A 126 -5.20 5.77 -6.87
N ARG A 127 -5.95 6.57 -7.62
CA ARG A 127 -7.23 6.16 -8.19
C ARG A 127 -7.41 6.86 -9.53
N GLY A 128 -7.89 6.13 -10.54
CA GLY A 128 -8.23 6.72 -11.83
C GLY A 128 -9.34 7.76 -11.69
N VAL A 129 -9.32 8.75 -12.57
CA VAL A 129 -10.38 9.75 -12.71
C VAL A 129 -11.12 9.44 -14.01
N PRO A 130 -12.47 9.41 -14.01
CA PRO A 130 -13.25 9.12 -15.21
C PRO A 130 -13.01 10.18 -16.29
N VAL A 131 -12.99 9.74 -17.55
CA VAL A 131 -12.91 10.61 -18.72
C VAL A 131 -14.32 10.70 -19.33
N PRO A 132 -14.83 11.91 -19.65
CA PRO A 132 -16.15 12.06 -20.25
C PRO A 132 -16.31 11.20 -21.52
N GLY A 133 -17.40 10.44 -21.60
CA GLY A 133 -17.71 9.57 -22.73
C GLY A 133 -16.98 8.22 -22.74
N VAL A 134 -16.14 7.92 -21.73
CA VAL A 134 -15.43 6.64 -21.62
C VAL A 134 -15.99 5.82 -20.44
N PRO A 135 -16.45 4.58 -20.65
CA PRO A 135 -16.88 3.69 -19.59
C PRO A 135 -15.84 3.50 -18.47
N PHE A 136 -16.28 3.65 -17.23
CA PHE A 136 -15.43 3.60 -16.05
C PHE A 136 -16.00 2.63 -15.01
N ASP A 137 -15.15 1.78 -14.44
CA ASP A 137 -15.49 0.96 -13.28
C ASP A 137 -15.20 1.77 -12.01
N GLU A 138 -16.26 2.33 -11.43
CA GLU A 138 -16.15 3.10 -10.19
C GLU A 138 -15.61 2.25 -9.04
N LYS A 139 -15.89 0.96 -8.95
CA LYS A 139 -15.36 0.17 -7.84
C LYS A 139 -13.84 0.00 -7.98
N GLY A 140 -13.39 -0.35 -9.17
CA GLY A 140 -11.99 -0.58 -9.49
C GLY A 140 -11.15 0.70 -9.66
N GLY A 141 -11.77 1.84 -9.98
CA GLY A 141 -11.07 3.08 -10.30
C GLY A 141 -10.28 3.02 -11.61
N VAL A 142 -10.80 2.29 -12.60
CA VAL A 142 -10.15 2.01 -13.90
C VAL A 142 -11.15 2.16 -15.05
N ILE A 143 -10.66 2.34 -16.28
CA ILE A 143 -11.50 2.24 -17.48
C ILE A 143 -12.01 0.80 -17.61
N LEU A 144 -13.31 0.65 -17.82
CA LEU A 144 -13.93 -0.66 -17.97
C LEU A 144 -13.42 -1.34 -19.25
N ASN A 145 -12.66 -2.42 -19.11
CA ASN A 145 -11.98 -3.06 -20.24
C ASN A 145 -11.86 -4.58 -20.11
N ALA A 146 -11.60 -5.26 -21.24
CA ALA A 146 -11.10 -6.64 -21.28
C ALA A 146 -9.86 -6.71 -22.17
N LYS A 147 -8.72 -7.12 -21.58
CA LYS A 147 -7.40 -7.16 -22.25
C LYS A 147 -7.05 -5.84 -22.97
N GLY A 148 -7.48 -4.72 -22.39
CA GLY A 148 -7.25 -3.39 -22.94
C GLY A 148 -8.28 -2.89 -23.94
N ARG A 149 -9.25 -3.70 -24.41
CA ARG A 149 -10.39 -3.19 -25.19
C ARG A 149 -11.43 -2.60 -24.26
N VAL A 150 -11.81 -1.34 -24.46
CA VAL A 150 -12.84 -0.70 -23.62
C VAL A 150 -14.18 -1.35 -23.89
N LEU A 151 -14.99 -1.59 -22.86
CA LEU A 151 -16.27 -2.29 -22.99
C LEU A 151 -17.44 -1.34 -22.83
N ASP A 152 -18.49 -1.61 -23.59
CA ASP A 152 -19.81 -1.03 -23.34
C ASP A 152 -20.36 -1.56 -21.99
N PRO A 153 -20.84 -0.67 -21.08
CA PRO A 153 -21.32 -1.08 -19.76
C PRO A 153 -22.50 -2.05 -19.78
N ALA A 154 -23.40 -1.91 -20.77
CA ALA A 154 -24.65 -2.65 -20.83
C ALA A 154 -24.44 -4.02 -21.49
N THR A 155 -23.71 -4.06 -22.61
CA THR A 155 -23.55 -5.28 -23.42
C THR A 155 -22.29 -6.06 -23.10
N ARG A 156 -21.33 -5.45 -22.39
CA ARG A 156 -19.98 -5.97 -22.15
C ARG A 156 -19.20 -6.28 -23.44
N GLN A 157 -19.63 -5.77 -24.59
CA GLN A 157 -18.93 -5.90 -25.85
C GLN A 157 -17.89 -4.78 -26.03
N PRO A 158 -16.79 -5.02 -26.76
CA PRO A 158 -15.80 -3.99 -27.05
C PRO A 158 -16.38 -2.79 -27.81
N LEU A 159 -16.09 -1.58 -27.33
CA LEU A 159 -16.29 -0.33 -28.07
C LEU A 159 -15.17 -0.19 -29.09
N ARG A 160 -15.52 -0.25 -30.38
CA ARG A 160 -14.55 -0.18 -31.48
C ARG A 160 -13.75 1.12 -31.44
N GLY A 161 -12.42 1.00 -31.52
CA GLY A 161 -11.51 2.16 -31.54
C GLY A 161 -11.11 2.69 -30.15
N LEU A 162 -11.69 2.18 -29.06
CA LEU A 162 -11.32 2.58 -27.70
C LEU A 162 -10.51 1.48 -27.00
N TYR A 163 -9.32 1.87 -26.54
CA TYR A 163 -8.40 0.98 -25.85
C TYR A 163 -7.76 1.66 -24.64
N THR A 164 -7.24 0.86 -23.71
CA THR A 164 -6.56 1.33 -22.51
C THR A 164 -5.36 0.44 -22.19
N ALA A 165 -4.35 1.01 -21.53
CA ALA A 165 -3.15 0.32 -21.07
C ALA A 165 -2.60 1.04 -19.81
N GLY A 166 -1.71 0.38 -19.08
CA GLY A 166 -1.09 0.91 -17.87
C GLY A 166 -2.04 0.93 -16.68
N TRP A 167 -1.84 1.88 -15.77
CA TRP A 167 -2.60 1.94 -14.52
C TRP A 167 -4.10 2.20 -14.70
N ILE A 168 -4.49 2.99 -15.71
CA ILE A 168 -5.92 3.23 -15.97
C ILE A 168 -6.63 1.98 -16.55
N LYS A 169 -5.88 0.94 -16.96
CA LYS A 169 -6.38 -0.39 -17.33
C LYS A 169 -6.43 -1.37 -16.15
N ARG A 170 -5.35 -1.43 -15.35
CA ARG A 170 -5.12 -2.51 -14.36
C ARG A 170 -5.19 -2.08 -12.89
N GLY A 171 -5.30 -0.78 -12.63
CA GLY A 171 -5.12 -0.19 -11.32
C GLY A 171 -3.68 0.23 -11.04
N PRO A 172 -3.45 1.04 -9.99
CA PRO A 172 -2.19 1.73 -9.73
C PRO A 172 -1.19 0.85 -8.96
N SER A 173 -0.79 -0.26 -9.58
CA SER A 173 0.21 -1.19 -9.03
C SER A 173 1.26 -1.58 -10.06
N GLY A 174 2.43 -1.98 -9.56
CA GLY A 174 3.59 -2.37 -10.36
C GLY A 174 4.56 -1.23 -10.67
N VAL A 175 5.79 -1.60 -10.99
CA VAL A 175 6.87 -0.68 -11.40
C VAL A 175 6.75 -0.28 -12.88
N ILE A 176 7.55 0.70 -13.34
CA ILE A 176 7.55 1.17 -14.74
C ILE A 176 7.61 0.01 -15.75
N GLY A 177 8.46 -0.98 -15.50
CA GLY A 177 8.63 -2.16 -16.36
C GLY A 177 7.37 -3.02 -16.51
N THR A 178 6.44 -2.99 -15.55
CA THR A 178 5.19 -3.77 -15.62
C THR A 178 4.25 -3.28 -16.71
N ASN A 179 4.39 -2.03 -17.16
CA ASN A 179 3.53 -1.46 -18.19
C ASN A 179 3.87 -1.94 -19.60
N LYS A 180 5.10 -2.43 -19.84
CA LYS A 180 5.53 -2.90 -21.16
C LYS A 180 4.75 -4.13 -21.66
N PRO A 181 4.72 -5.27 -20.93
CA PRO A 181 3.96 -6.44 -21.37
C PRO A 181 2.45 -6.16 -21.39
N ASP A 182 1.95 -5.33 -20.47
CA ASP A 182 0.56 -4.91 -20.43
C ASP A 182 0.12 -4.13 -21.68
N ALA A 183 0.93 -3.15 -22.10
CA ALA A 183 0.68 -2.39 -23.32
C ALA A 183 0.77 -3.29 -24.56
N ALA A 184 1.72 -4.24 -24.60
CA ALA A 184 1.84 -5.19 -25.69
C ALA A 184 0.57 -6.07 -25.85
N GLU A 185 -0.04 -6.51 -24.74
CA GLU A 185 -1.32 -7.24 -24.78
C GLU A 185 -2.45 -6.38 -25.40
N THR A 186 -2.54 -5.12 -24.99
CA THR A 186 -3.53 -4.19 -25.54
C THR A 186 -3.32 -4.00 -27.05
N VAL A 187 -2.07 -3.81 -27.49
CA VAL A 187 -1.74 -3.63 -28.92
C VAL A 187 -2.06 -4.88 -29.73
N ALA A 188 -1.78 -6.08 -29.20
CA ALA A 188 -2.16 -7.34 -29.86
C ALA A 188 -3.68 -7.49 -30.04
N CYS A 189 -4.48 -6.78 -29.25
CA CYS A 189 -5.93 -6.73 -29.36
C CYS A 189 -6.46 -5.64 -30.32
N MET A 190 -5.58 -4.75 -30.80
CA MET A 190 -5.88 -3.73 -31.81
C MET A 190 -5.67 -4.23 -33.24
N LEU A 191 -4.66 -5.10 -33.43
CA LEU A 191 -4.33 -5.76 -34.68
C LEU A 191 -5.33 -6.88 -35.00
#